data_AF-A0A3N6I9F0-F1
#
_entry.id   AF-A0A3N6I9F0-F1
#
_cell.length_a   1.000
_cell.length_b   1.000
_cell.length_c   1.000
_cell.angle_alpha   90.00
_cell.angle_beta   90.00
_cell.angle_gamma   90.00
#
_symmetry.space_group_name_H-M   'P 1'
#
loop_
_entity.id
_entity.type
_entity.pdbx_description
1 polymer ?
#
loop_
_entity_poly.entity_id
_entity_poly.type
_entity_poly.pdbx_seq_one_letter_code
_entity_poly.pdbx_strand_id
1 'polypeptide(L)' 'MTQPAPAQAQESLPLDSTAQLLTRITAQLGTQLCLVTRNGTRRSVPADARPRDGARGVSTGKT' A
#
# COMPACT_ATOMS: atom_id res chain seq x y z
N MET A 1 4.00 -41.22 -34.47
CA MET A 1 5.04 -40.18 -34.33
C MET A 1 4.77 -39.44 -33.03
N THR A 2 5.52 -39.75 -31.97
CA THR A 2 5.36 -39.12 -30.65
C THR A 2 6.18 -37.84 -30.65
N GLN A 3 5.51 -36.69 -30.75
CA GLN A 3 6.15 -35.40 -30.58
C GLN A 3 6.42 -35.18 -29.08
N PRO A 4 7.66 -34.97 -28.63
CA PRO A 4 7.91 -34.61 -27.25
C PRO A 4 7.31 -33.23 -26.99
N ALA A 5 6.47 -33.11 -25.96
CA ALA A 5 5.97 -31.83 -25.46
C ALA A 5 7.18 -30.93 -25.13
N PRO A 6 7.14 -29.63 -25.41
CA PRO A 6 8.24 -28.75 -25.09
C PRO A 6 8.49 -28.83 -23.59
N ALA A 7 9.69 -29.28 -23.21
CA ALA A 7 10.17 -29.13 -21.85
C ALA A 7 9.98 -27.66 -21.51
N GLN A 8 9.02 -27.38 -20.62
CA GLN A 8 8.80 -26.04 -20.14
C GLN A 8 10.13 -25.63 -19.55
N ALA A 9 10.82 -24.73 -20.24
CA ALA A 9 12.01 -24.10 -19.74
C ALA A 9 11.66 -23.72 -18.31
N GLN A 10 12.34 -24.33 -17.35
CA GLN A 10 12.44 -23.80 -16.02
C GLN A 10 13.20 -22.50 -16.21
N GLU A 11 12.51 -21.50 -16.74
CA GLU A 11 12.90 -20.10 -16.74
C GLU A 11 13.08 -19.83 -15.25
N SER A 12 14.32 -19.96 -14.79
CA SER A 12 14.72 -19.58 -13.46
C SER A 12 14.42 -18.09 -13.41
N LEU A 13 13.20 -17.73 -13.00
CA LEU A 13 12.82 -16.34 -12.82
C LEU A 13 13.93 -15.76 -11.93
N PRO A 14 14.56 -14.65 -12.33
CA PRO A 14 15.64 -14.08 -11.56
C PRO A 14 15.16 -13.91 -10.12
N LEU A 15 15.76 -14.68 -9.20
CA LEU A 15 15.32 -14.75 -7.80
C LEU A 15 15.27 -13.34 -7.20
N ASP A 16 16.15 -12.46 -7.67
CA ASP A 16 16.22 -11.06 -7.32
C ASP A 16 14.93 -10.29 -7.65
N SER A 17 14.29 -10.56 -8.80
CA SER A 17 13.02 -9.92 -9.17
C SER A 17 11.88 -10.35 -8.25
N THR A 18 11.85 -11.63 -7.88
CA THR A 18 10.86 -12.14 -6.92
C THR A 18 11.12 -11.57 -5.51
N ALA A 19 12.38 -11.54 -5.06
CA ALA A 19 12.75 -10.96 -3.77
C ALA A 19 12.44 -9.47 -3.70
N GLN A 20 12.71 -8.71 -4.77
CA GLN A 20 12.35 -7.29 -4.87
C GLN A 20 10.83 -7.09 -4.84
N LEU A 21 10.09 -7.92 -5.55
CA LEU A 21 8.63 -7.87 -5.54
C LEU A 21 8.07 -8.16 -4.13
N LEU A 22 8.55 -9.22 -3.48
CA LEU A 22 8.15 -9.57 -2.12
C LEU A 22 8.53 -8.48 -1.11
N THR A 23 9.69 -7.86 -1.26
CA THR A 23 10.13 -6.73 -0.44
C THR A 23 9.15 -5.56 -0.58
N ARG A 24 8.78 -5.20 -1.82
CA ARG A 24 7.83 -4.12 -2.09
C ARG A 24 6.44 -4.42 -1.52
N ILE A 25 5.93 -5.63 -1.74
CA ILE A 25 4.62 -6.07 -1.22
C ILE A 25 4.61 -6.00 0.30
N THR A 26 5.64 -6.55 0.95
CA THR A 26 5.75 -6.57 2.42
C THR A 26 5.81 -5.16 3.00
N ALA A 27 6.57 -4.25 2.39
CA ALA A 27 6.63 -2.85 2.83
C ALA A 27 5.28 -2.12 2.72
N GLN A 28 4.55 -2.35 1.62
CA GLN A 28 3.22 -1.76 1.42
C GLN A 28 2.19 -2.33 2.41
N LEU A 29 2.20 -3.64 2.63
CA LEU A 29 1.31 -4.27 3.61
C LEU A 29 1.63 -3.82 5.03
N GLY A 30 2.90 -3.71 5.42
CA GLY A 30 3.30 -3.21 6.74
C GLY A 30 2.78 -1.80 7.02
N THR A 31 2.85 -0.92 6.02
CA THR A 31 2.31 0.45 6.12
C THR A 31 0.79 0.42 6.33
N GLN A 32 0.06 -0.44 5.61
CA GLN A 32 -1.39 -0.56 5.75
C GLN A 32 -1.80 -1.18 7.08
N LEU A 33 -1.09 -2.20 7.55
CA LEU A 33 -1.36 -2.87 8.82
C LEU A 33 -1.05 -1.99 10.03
N CYS A 34 -0.08 -1.07 9.92
CA CYS A 34 0.20 -0.08 10.95
C CYS A 34 -1.02 0.82 11.26
N LEU A 35 -1.92 1.00 10.27
CA LEU A 35 -3.16 1.74 10.41
C LEU A 35 -4.31 0.91 10.98
N VAL A 36 -4.09 -0.37 11.30
CA VAL A 36 -5.12 -1.26 11.85
C VAL A 36 -4.79 -1.54 13.31
N THR A 37 -5.78 -1.43 14.19
CA THR A 37 -5.66 -1.82 15.59
C THR A 37 -5.63 -3.34 15.71
N ARG A 38 -5.16 -3.85 16.85
CA ARG A 38 -5.14 -5.30 17.14
C ARG A 38 -6.52 -5.97 17.04
N ASN A 39 -7.60 -5.20 17.22
CA ASN A 39 -8.98 -5.69 17.15
C ASN A 39 -9.58 -5.56 15.73
N GLY A 40 -8.77 -5.24 14.71
CA GLY A 40 -9.20 -5.16 13.31
C GLY A 40 -9.87 -3.84 12.91
N THR A 41 -9.93 -2.84 13.80
CA THR A 41 -10.49 -1.52 13.46
C THR A 41 -9.42 -0.62 12.85
N ARG A 42 -9.75 0.19 11.85
CA ARG A 42 -8.79 1.16 11.30
C ARG A 42 -8.63 2.32 12.28
N ARG A 43 -7.38 2.69 12.60
CA ARG A 43 -7.07 3.95 13.29
C ARG A 43 -7.44 5.10 12.35
N SER A 44 -8.28 6.01 12.83
CA SER A 44 -8.54 7.27 12.15
C SER A 44 -7.22 8.01 12.00
N VAL A 45 -6.83 8.30 10.76
CA VAL A 45 -5.73 9.22 10.49
C VAL A 45 -6.15 10.58 11.07
N PRO A 46 -5.38 11.19 11.99
CA PRO A 46 -5.72 12.49 12.55
C PRO A 46 -5.95 13.49 11.42
N ALA A 47 -7.13 14.11 11.39
CA ALA A 47 -7.50 15.07 10.36
C ALA A 47 -6.56 16.29 10.31
N ASP A 48 -5.80 16.55 11.39
CA ASP A 48 -4.80 17.61 11.49
C ASP A 48 -3.54 17.39 10.63
N ALA A 49 -3.36 16.23 10.01
CA ALA A 49 -2.28 16.01 9.03
C ALA A 49 -2.66 16.46 7.60
N ARG A 50 -3.88 16.98 7.38
CA ARG A 50 -4.19 17.67 6.12
C ARG A 50 -3.61 19.07 6.18
N PRO A 51 -2.83 19.52 5.18
CA PRO A 51 -2.51 20.94 5.06
C PRO A 51 -3.84 21.70 5.08
N ARG A 52 -4.00 22.63 6.03
CA ARG A 52 -5.14 23.56 6.03
C ARG A 52 -5.01 24.47 4.81
N ASP A 53 -5.39 23.98 3.64
CA ASP A 53 -5.67 24.85 2.50
C ASP A 53 -6.97 25.60 2.81
N GLY A 54 -6.85 26.89 3.10
CA GLY A 54 -7.99 27.80 3.18
C GLY A 54 -8.26 28.40 4.56
N ALA A 55 -7.26 29.05 5.14
CA ALA A 55 -7.55 30.18 6.03
C ALA A 55 -8.20 31.30 5.19
N ARG A 56 -9.53 31.33 5.10
CA ARG A 56 -10.26 32.54 4.73
C ARG A 56 -11.31 32.82 5.79
N GLY A 57 -10.89 33.54 6.81
CA GLY A 57 -11.83 34.14 7.76
C GLY A 57 -12.72 35.16 7.08
N VAL A 58 -13.94 35.31 7.56
CA VAL A 58 -14.43 36.62 8.00
C VAL A 58 -15.61 36.47 8.96
N SER A 59 -15.43 37.10 10.12
CA SER A 59 -16.41 37.80 10.96
C SER A 59 -17.74 37.12 11.33
N THR A 60 -17.80 36.77 12.60
CA THR A 60 -19.00 36.89 13.47
C THR A 60 -19.77 38.19 13.22
N GLY A 61 -21.10 38.11 13.22
CA GLY A 61 -22.00 39.26 13.22
C GLY A 61 -23.39 38.83 13.71
N LYS A 62 -23.57 38.88 15.03
CA LYS A 62 -24.82 38.65 15.77
C LYS A 62 -25.66 39.92 15.72
N THR A 63 -26.94 39.80 15.37
CA THR A 63 -28.07 40.59 15.92
C THR A 63 -29.30 39.71 15.93
#